data_AF-A0A3A5IGJ1-F1
#
_entry.id   AF-A0A3A5IGJ1-F1
#
_cell.length_a   1.000
_cell.length_b   1.000
_cell.length_c   1.000
_cell.angle_alpha   90.00
_cell.angle_beta   90.00
_cell.angle_gamma   90.00
#
_symmetry.space_group_name_H-M   'P 1'
#
loop_
_entity.id
_entity.type
_entity.pdbx_description
1 polymer ?
#
loop_
_entity_poly.entity_id
_entity_poly.type
_entity_poly.pdbx_seq_one_letter_code
_entity_poly.pdbx_strand_id
1 'polypeptide(L)'
;MNEKLLICWNGLEEGSGGEKFIEQLKQSFQDKKVKQLIKHAKSLYKTDLPELQPPAYSFSVIHDNLPMDGDSDFNPVETDGFVIYEGKGKDYKEFLIAVNTILSLIQLSTEKCIFIIKIAAELKYVNREVGTRFIDDLAKEVFLYSKKKK
;
A
#
# COMPACT_ATOMS: atom_id res chain seq x y z
N MET A 1 8.35 -2.38 -20.96
CA MET A 1 7.63 -1.54 -19.99
C MET A 1 8.13 -1.95 -18.61
N ASN A 2 8.75 -1.00 -17.90
CA ASN A 2 9.36 -1.24 -16.60
C ASN A 2 8.57 -0.43 -15.55
N GLU A 3 7.35 -0.86 -15.29
CA GLU A 3 6.53 -0.27 -14.23
C GLU A 3 6.92 -0.84 -12.88
N LYS A 4 6.87 0.00 -11.85
CA LYS A 4 7.00 -0.38 -10.45
C LYS A 4 5.89 0.27 -9.65
N LEU A 5 5.43 -0.43 -8.62
CA LEU A 5 4.54 0.12 -7.63
C LEU A 5 5.38 0.83 -6.56
N LEU A 6 5.07 2.09 -6.30
CA LEU A 6 5.62 2.89 -5.21
C LEU A 6 4.52 3.14 -4.17
N ILE A 7 4.84 2.90 -2.91
CA ILE A 7 3.95 3.17 -1.78
C ILE A 7 4.72 4.02 -0.77
N CYS A 8 4.22 5.22 -0.50
CA CYS A 8 4.85 6.20 0.38
C CYS A 8 3.92 6.60 1.53
N TRP A 9 4.55 6.91 2.66
CA TRP A 9 3.89 7.55 3.79
C TRP A 9 4.38 8.98 3.93
N ASN A 10 3.46 9.95 3.78
CA ASN A 10 3.75 11.38 3.68
C ASN A 10 3.48 12.12 5.00
N GLY A 11 3.12 11.40 6.06
CA GLY A 11 2.74 11.98 7.35
C GLY A 11 3.87 12.15 8.35
N LEU A 12 5.13 12.12 7.92
CA LEU A 12 6.27 12.24 8.83
C LEU A 12 7.01 13.55 8.60
N GLU A 13 7.00 14.41 9.63
CA GLU A 13 8.01 15.45 9.73
C GLU A 13 9.38 14.78 9.87
N GLU A 14 10.36 15.27 9.11
CA GLU A 14 11.74 14.80 9.13
C GLU A 14 12.28 14.85 10.58
N GLY A 15 12.78 13.72 11.09
CA GLY A 15 13.30 13.62 12.47
C GLY A 15 12.27 13.31 13.58
N SER A 16 10.98 13.17 13.27
CA SER A 16 9.91 12.83 14.24
C SER A 16 9.96 11.40 14.81
N GLY A 17 10.90 10.57 14.34
CA GLY A 17 11.03 9.16 14.76
C GLY A 17 10.05 8.19 14.08
N GLY A 18 9.15 8.68 13.23
CA GLY A 18 8.19 7.82 12.56
C GLY A 18 8.79 6.85 11.54
N GLU A 19 9.96 7.16 10.95
CA GLU A 19 10.68 6.20 10.10
C GLU A 19 11.07 4.95 10.90
N LYS A 20 11.57 5.14 12.13
CA LYS A 20 11.90 4.04 13.04
C LYS A 20 10.65 3.23 13.39
N PHE A 21 9.51 3.88 13.57
CA PHE A 21 8.24 3.20 13.83
C PHE A 21 7.78 2.38 12.63
N ILE A 22 7.86 2.91 11.41
CA ILE A 22 7.54 2.18 10.18
C ILE A 22 8.45 0.97 10.00
N GLU A 23 9.75 1.13 10.25
CA GLU A 23 10.70 0.01 10.20
C GLU A 23 10.43 -1.03 11.28
N GLN A 24 10.07 -0.62 12.51
CA GLN A 24 9.61 -1.54 13.55
C GLN A 24 8.35 -2.31 13.13
N LEU A 25 7.39 -1.65 12.48
CA LEU A 25 6.20 -2.30 11.93
C LEU A 25 6.60 -3.34 10.87
N LYS A 26 7.45 -2.99 9.90
CA LYS A 26 7.95 -3.93 8.89
C LYS A 26 8.62 -5.13 9.56
N GLN A 27 9.50 -4.91 10.52
CA GLN A 27 10.17 -5.97 11.29
C GLN A 27 9.18 -6.88 12.01
N SER A 28 8.10 -6.34 12.60
CA SER A 28 7.06 -7.14 13.27
C SER A 28 6.33 -8.12 12.33
N PHE A 29 6.43 -7.90 11.01
CA PHE A 29 5.83 -8.73 9.98
C PHE A 29 6.83 -9.66 9.26
N GLN A 30 8.15 -9.45 9.43
CA GLN A 30 9.18 -10.20 8.70
C GLN A 30 9.10 -11.70 8.92
N ASP A 31 8.83 -12.15 10.15
CA ASP A 31 8.76 -13.59 10.45
C ASP A 31 7.42 -14.24 10.08
N LYS A 32 6.42 -13.44 9.68
CA LYS A 32 5.09 -13.95 9.37
C LYS A 32 5.06 -14.63 8.01
N LYS A 33 4.38 -15.77 7.93
CA LYS A 33 4.11 -16.45 6.66
C LYS A 33 3.07 -15.67 5.86
N VAL A 34 3.08 -15.82 4.53
CA VAL A 34 2.11 -15.20 3.61
C VAL A 34 0.66 -15.35 4.09
N LYS A 35 0.22 -16.56 4.49
CA LYS A 35 -1.14 -16.78 5.00
C LYS A 35 -1.46 -15.96 6.26
N GLN A 36 -0.48 -15.78 7.15
CA GLN A 36 -0.64 -14.98 8.37
C GLN A 36 -0.72 -13.48 8.03
N LEU A 37 0.08 -13.01 7.08
CA LEU A 37 0.03 -11.63 6.58
C LEU A 37 -1.32 -11.30 5.94
N ILE A 38 -1.87 -12.22 5.13
CA ILE A 38 -3.21 -12.06 4.52
C ILE A 38 -4.28 -12.01 5.62
N LYS A 39 -4.25 -12.94 6.57
CA LYS A 39 -5.20 -12.96 7.69
C LYS A 39 -5.14 -11.67 8.51
N HIS A 40 -3.93 -11.15 8.72
CA HIS A 40 -3.72 -9.91 9.47
C HIS A 40 -4.26 -8.70 8.71
N ALA A 41 -3.94 -8.54 7.42
CA ALA A 41 -4.49 -7.49 6.57
C ALA A 41 -6.04 -7.52 6.55
N LYS A 42 -6.63 -8.72 6.49
CA LYS A 42 -8.09 -8.92 6.58
C LYS A 42 -8.72 -8.44 7.89
N SER A 43 -7.97 -8.51 8.98
CA SER A 43 -8.40 -7.96 10.26
C SER A 43 -8.29 -6.44 10.25
N LEU A 44 -7.16 -5.91 9.78
CA LEU A 44 -6.86 -4.48 9.82
C LEU A 44 -7.87 -3.62 9.05
N TYR A 45 -8.32 -4.06 7.86
CA TYR A 45 -9.23 -3.23 7.05
C TYR A 45 -10.61 -3.00 7.70
N LYS A 46 -10.99 -3.81 8.69
CA LYS A 46 -12.27 -3.71 9.41
C LYS A 46 -12.18 -2.88 10.68
N THR A 47 -10.97 -2.57 11.14
CA THR A 47 -10.72 -1.95 12.44
C THR A 47 -10.34 -0.49 12.24
N ASP A 48 -11.04 0.40 12.92
CA ASP A 48 -10.65 1.80 13.03
C ASP A 48 -9.62 1.94 14.16
N LEU A 49 -8.62 2.81 13.97
CA LEU A 49 -7.67 3.16 15.04
C LEU A 49 -8.18 4.42 15.77
N PRO A 50 -8.06 4.50 17.10
CA PRO A 50 -8.36 5.72 17.84
C PRO A 50 -7.45 6.86 17.37
N GLU A 51 -8.05 8.04 17.17
CA GLU A 51 -7.46 9.23 16.53
C GLU A 51 -6.09 9.64 17.08
N LEU A 52 -5.23 10.15 16.19
CA LEU A 52 -4.24 11.16 16.59
C LEU A 52 -3.95 12.19 15.48
N GLN A 53 -3.98 11.84 14.19
CA GLN A 53 -3.78 12.81 13.07
C GLN A 53 -4.34 12.32 11.73
N PRO A 54 -4.77 13.19 10.80
CA PRO A 54 -5.24 12.77 9.47
C PRO A 54 -4.19 11.92 8.73
N PRO A 55 -4.61 10.87 8.00
CA PRO A 55 -3.69 9.99 7.29
C PRO A 55 -3.09 10.70 6.08
N ALA A 56 -1.76 10.78 6.04
CA ALA A 56 -1.02 11.31 4.92
C ALA A 56 -0.21 10.16 4.28
N TYR A 57 -0.77 9.55 3.25
CA TYR A 57 -0.08 8.54 2.44
C TYR A 57 -0.35 8.77 0.96
N SER A 58 0.58 8.38 0.10
CA SER A 58 0.40 8.32 -1.35
C SER A 58 0.85 6.96 -1.87
N PHE A 59 0.31 6.55 -3.01
CA PHE A 59 0.84 5.44 -3.77
C PHE A 59 0.78 5.84 -5.24
N SER A 60 1.77 5.43 -6.01
CA SER A 60 1.87 5.74 -7.44
C SER A 60 2.46 4.54 -8.18
N VAL A 61 2.15 4.45 -9.47
CA VAL A 61 2.88 3.56 -10.38
C VAL A 61 3.95 4.39 -11.05
N ILE A 62 5.21 4.04 -10.82
CA ILE A 62 6.35 4.64 -11.51
C ILE A 62 6.54 3.89 -12.83
N HIS A 63 6.63 4.62 -13.93
CA HIS A 63 6.99 4.08 -15.24
C HIS A 63 8.46 4.42 -15.52
N ASP A 64 9.37 3.43 -15.53
CA ASP A 64 10.83 3.67 -15.69
C ASP A 64 11.20 4.32 -17.07
N ASN A 65 10.27 4.41 -18.05
CA ASN A 65 10.53 4.93 -19.40
C ASN A 65 9.37 5.78 -19.97
N LEU A 66 8.98 6.88 -19.32
CA LEU A 66 8.31 7.97 -20.05
C LEU A 66 9.40 8.98 -20.45
N PRO A 67 9.56 9.33 -21.74
CA PRO A 67 10.29 10.55 -22.06
C PRO A 67 9.58 11.69 -21.33
N MET A 68 10.35 12.59 -20.71
CA MET A 68 9.88 13.90 -20.24
C MET A 68 9.45 14.75 -21.46
N ASP A 69 8.51 14.26 -22.28
CA ASP A 69 7.82 15.11 -23.23
C ASP A 69 6.73 15.81 -22.42
N GLY A 70 6.91 17.13 -22.28
CA GLY A 70 6.22 18.03 -21.34
C GLY A 70 4.70 18.19 -21.47
N ASP A 71 4.00 17.19 -22.02
CA ASP A 71 2.54 17.13 -22.15
C ASP A 71 1.93 15.91 -21.43
N SER A 72 2.72 15.14 -20.66
CA SER A 72 2.15 14.09 -19.81
C SER A 72 1.59 14.70 -18.52
N ASP A 73 0.29 14.55 -18.26
CA ASP A 73 -0.39 14.81 -16.96
C ASP A 73 0.20 14.02 -15.78
N PHE A 74 1.26 13.25 -16.02
CA PHE A 74 2.06 12.55 -15.02
C PHE A 74 3.10 13.49 -14.43
N ASN A 75 2.69 14.26 -13.42
CA ASN A 75 3.67 14.93 -12.56
C ASN A 75 4.53 13.84 -11.87
N PRO A 76 5.87 13.88 -11.98
CA PRO A 76 6.72 13.06 -11.14
C PRO A 76 6.33 13.36 -9.69
N VAL A 77 5.99 12.31 -8.93
CA VAL A 77 5.67 12.48 -7.52
C VAL A 77 6.97 12.89 -6.85
N GLU A 78 7.10 14.18 -6.52
CA GLU A 78 8.07 14.64 -5.52
C GLU A 78 7.71 13.90 -4.23
N THR A 79 8.45 12.83 -3.93
CA THR A 79 8.19 12.02 -2.75
C THR A 79 8.84 12.68 -1.55
N ASP A 80 8.17 13.69 -0.99
CA ASP A 80 8.47 14.23 0.34
C ASP A 80 8.05 13.24 1.47
N GLY A 81 8.00 11.94 1.16
CA GLY A 81 7.43 10.91 2.01
C GLY A 81 8.31 9.67 2.12
N PHE A 82 8.17 8.95 3.22
CA PHE A 82 8.94 7.74 3.50
C PHE A 82 8.48 6.56 2.62
N VAL A 83 9.40 6.01 1.83
CA VAL A 83 9.11 4.88 0.94
C VAL A 83 8.89 3.60 1.76
N ILE A 84 7.68 3.07 1.73
CA ILE A 84 7.33 1.79 2.37
C ILE A 84 7.57 0.63 1.42
N TYR A 85 7.36 0.83 0.12
CA TYR A 85 7.56 -0.19 -0.90
C TYR A 85 7.90 0.43 -2.24
N GLU A 86 8.88 -0.15 -2.92
CA GLU A 86 9.17 0.09 -4.33
C GLU A 86 9.43 -1.26 -5.00
N GLY A 87 8.60 -1.66 -5.95
CA GLY A 87 8.85 -2.91 -6.68
C GLY A 87 7.70 -3.42 -7.53
N LYS A 88 7.94 -4.58 -8.16
CA LYS A 88 6.97 -5.25 -9.07
C LYS A 88 6.14 -6.34 -8.39
N GLY A 89 6.22 -6.47 -7.06
CA GLY A 89 5.55 -7.53 -6.31
C GLY A 89 6.13 -8.94 -6.50
N LYS A 90 7.34 -9.08 -7.07
CA LYS A 90 7.97 -10.39 -7.33
C LYS A 90 8.14 -11.22 -6.05
N ASP A 91 8.61 -10.59 -4.98
CA ASP A 91 8.47 -11.14 -3.64
C ASP A 91 7.10 -10.73 -3.08
N TYR A 92 6.15 -11.66 -3.18
CA TYR A 92 4.80 -11.43 -2.69
C TYR A 92 4.74 -11.28 -1.17
N LYS A 93 5.67 -11.88 -0.42
CA LYS A 93 5.72 -11.74 1.04
C LYS A 93 6.17 -10.32 1.39
N GLU A 94 7.21 -9.81 0.75
CA GLU A 94 7.69 -8.44 0.93
C GLU A 94 6.59 -7.41 0.60
N PHE A 95 5.90 -7.61 -0.53
CA PHE A 95 4.74 -6.78 -0.89
C PHE A 95 3.63 -6.83 0.18
N LEU A 96 3.30 -8.01 0.71
CA LEU A 96 2.30 -8.13 1.77
C LEU A 96 2.75 -7.52 3.11
N ILE A 97 4.05 -7.52 3.40
CA ILE A 97 4.61 -6.81 4.56
C ILE A 97 4.33 -5.32 4.41
N ALA A 98 4.65 -4.73 3.25
CA ALA A 98 4.37 -3.32 2.97
C ALA A 98 2.87 -2.98 3.08
N VAL A 99 2.00 -3.83 2.53
CA VAL A 99 0.54 -3.65 2.65
C VAL A 99 0.10 -3.68 4.12
N ASN A 100 0.60 -4.63 4.92
CA ASN A 100 0.27 -4.70 6.35
C ASN A 100 0.81 -3.49 7.13
N THR A 101 1.98 -2.97 6.76
CA THR A 101 2.55 -1.76 7.34
C THR A 101 1.64 -0.57 7.07
N ILE A 102 1.24 -0.32 5.82
CA ILE A 102 0.31 0.78 5.51
C ILE A 102 -1.04 0.61 6.19
N LEU A 103 -1.63 -0.59 6.18
CA LEU A 103 -2.93 -0.82 6.82
C LEU A 103 -2.90 -0.61 8.33
N SER A 104 -1.73 -0.73 8.96
CA SER A 104 -1.50 -0.41 10.37
C SER A 104 -1.34 1.10 10.62
N LEU A 105 -1.03 1.88 9.58
CA LEU A 105 -0.85 3.34 9.66
C LEU A 105 -2.13 4.10 9.29
N ILE A 106 -2.91 3.60 8.32
CA ILE A 106 -4.20 4.17 7.97
C ILE A 106 -5.16 4.02 9.16
N GLN A 107 -5.91 5.07 9.45
CA GLN A 107 -6.82 5.05 10.61
C GLN A 107 -8.16 4.45 10.25
N LEU A 108 -8.81 4.98 9.22
CA LEU A 108 -10.19 4.66 8.89
C LEU A 108 -10.28 3.37 8.08
N SER A 109 -11.17 2.47 8.49
CA SER A 109 -11.52 1.25 7.76
C SER A 109 -11.96 1.54 6.33
N THR A 110 -12.70 2.64 6.09
CA THR A 110 -13.10 3.08 4.75
C THR A 110 -11.89 3.39 3.87
N GLU A 111 -10.89 4.10 4.41
CA GLU A 111 -9.67 4.43 3.67
C GLU A 111 -8.79 3.21 3.44
N LYS A 112 -8.71 2.28 4.42
CA LYS A 112 -8.06 0.98 4.23
C LYS A 112 -8.68 0.20 3.08
N CYS A 113 -10.01 0.22 2.98
CA CYS A 113 -10.71 -0.40 1.87
C CYS A 113 -10.35 0.28 0.54
N ILE A 114 -10.36 1.61 0.49
CA ILE A 114 -9.98 2.39 -0.70
C ILE A 114 -8.55 2.05 -1.12
N PHE A 115 -7.60 2.05 -0.18
CA PHE A 115 -6.20 1.71 -0.43
C PHE A 115 -6.06 0.32 -1.07
N ILE A 116 -6.67 -0.72 -0.47
CA ILE A 116 -6.58 -2.09 -1.00
C ILE A 116 -7.16 -2.16 -2.42
N ILE A 117 -8.29 -1.51 -2.68
CA ILE A 117 -8.94 -1.50 -4.00
C ILE A 117 -8.06 -0.80 -5.03
N LYS A 118 -7.49 0.36 -4.69
CA LYS A 118 -6.63 1.12 -5.62
C LYS A 118 -5.34 0.36 -5.92
N ILE A 119 -4.67 -0.21 -4.92
CA ILE A 119 -3.48 -1.06 -5.14
C ILE A 119 -3.79 -2.26 -6.04
N ALA A 120 -4.94 -2.92 -5.83
CA ALA A 120 -5.35 -4.02 -6.71
C ALA A 120 -5.55 -3.59 -8.17
N ALA A 121 -6.07 -2.37 -8.40
CA ALA A 121 -6.21 -1.81 -9.74
C ALA A 121 -4.84 -1.48 -10.36
N GLU A 122 -3.92 -0.90 -9.59
CA GLU A 122 -2.57 -0.54 -10.07
C GLU A 122 -1.71 -1.77 -10.40
N LEU A 123 -1.81 -2.84 -9.61
CA LEU A 123 -1.07 -4.08 -9.85
C LEU A 123 -1.38 -4.72 -11.21
N LYS A 124 -2.54 -4.43 -11.82
CA LYS A 124 -2.85 -4.87 -13.19
C LYS A 124 -1.83 -4.37 -14.19
N TYR A 125 -1.31 -3.16 -14.00
CA TYR A 125 -0.37 -2.50 -14.89
C TYR A 125 1.09 -2.82 -14.54
N VAL A 126 1.38 -3.16 -13.27
CA VAL A 126 2.74 -3.49 -12.81
C VAL A 126 3.06 -4.98 -12.96
N ASN A 127 2.18 -5.85 -12.45
CA ASN A 127 2.36 -7.29 -12.47
C ASN A 127 1.02 -8.01 -12.32
N ARG A 128 0.45 -8.44 -13.45
CA ARG A 128 -0.88 -9.05 -13.52
C ARG A 128 -1.05 -10.31 -12.66
N GLU A 129 0.00 -11.13 -12.52
CA GLU A 129 -0.05 -12.36 -11.72
C GLU A 129 -0.19 -12.02 -10.23
N VAL A 130 0.65 -11.09 -9.74
CA VAL A 130 0.57 -10.58 -8.37
C VAL A 130 -0.76 -9.88 -8.13
N GLY A 131 -1.23 -9.06 -9.07
CA GLY A 131 -2.54 -8.41 -8.99
C GLY A 131 -3.69 -9.41 -8.86
N THR A 132 -3.70 -10.46 -9.68
CA THR A 132 -4.73 -11.51 -9.62
C THR A 132 -4.71 -12.21 -8.26
N ARG A 133 -3.52 -12.62 -7.80
CA ARG A 133 -3.36 -13.25 -6.49
C ARG A 133 -3.80 -12.33 -5.35
N PHE A 134 -3.45 -11.06 -5.39
CA PHE A 134 -3.83 -10.08 -4.37
C PHE A 134 -5.34 -9.83 -4.34
N ILE A 135 -6.00 -9.83 -5.50
CA ILE A 135 -7.46 -9.74 -5.61
C ILE A 135 -8.12 -10.92 -4.90
N ASP A 136 -7.67 -12.13 -5.20
CA ASP A 136 -8.23 -13.35 -4.62
C ASP A 136 -7.93 -13.47 -3.12
N ASP A 137 -6.72 -13.13 -2.70
CA ASP A 137 -6.29 -13.20 -1.31
C ASP A 137 -6.97 -12.15 -0.43
N LEU A 138 -7.21 -10.93 -0.93
CA LEU A 138 -7.65 -9.79 -0.12
C LEU A 138 -8.74 -8.93 -0.78
N ALA A 139 -8.50 -8.36 -1.96
CA ALA A 139 -9.30 -7.24 -2.47
C ALA A 139 -10.77 -7.62 -2.77
N LYS A 140 -11.03 -8.86 -3.18
CA LYS A 140 -12.39 -9.36 -3.45
C LYS A 140 -13.27 -9.33 -2.20
N GLU A 141 -12.73 -9.73 -1.05
CA GLU A 141 -13.45 -9.68 0.23
C GLU A 141 -13.73 -8.23 0.63
N VAL A 142 -12.72 -7.37 0.51
CA VAL A 142 -12.80 -5.95 0.84
C VAL A 142 -13.86 -5.24 0.00
N PHE A 143 -13.90 -5.50 -1.31
CA PHE A 143 -14.92 -4.94 -2.21
C PHE A 143 -16.35 -5.35 -1.83
N LEU A 144 -16.54 -6.63 -1.46
CA LEU A 144 -17.85 -7.11 -1.00
C LEU A 144 -18.25 -6.48 0.33
N TYR A 145 -17.30 -6.26 1.23
CA TYR A 145 -17.53 -5.61 2.51
C TYR A 145 -17.89 -4.13 2.33
N SER A 146 -17.14 -3.37 1.53
CA SER A 146 -17.37 -1.94 1.30
C SER A 146 -18.72 -1.67 0.66
N LYS A 147 -19.21 -2.57 -0.21
CA LYS A 147 -20.54 -2.47 -0.82
C LYS A 147 -21.68 -2.64 0.19
N LYS A 148 -21.50 -3.42 1.26
CA LYS A 148 -22.52 -3.67 2.30
C LYS A 148 -22.65 -2.54 3.33
N LYS A 149 -21.65 -1.66 3.42
CA LYS A 149 -21.63 -0.50 4.34
C LYS A 149 -22.26 0.77 3.75
N LYS A 150 -22.62 0.76 2.46
CA LYS A 150 -23.44 1.80 1.81
C LYS A 150 -24.91 1.47 1.96
#